data_AF-A0A094YV38-F1
#
_entry.id   AF-A0A094YV38-F1
#
_cell.length_a   1.000
_cell.length_b   1.000
_cell.length_c   1.000
_cell.angle_alpha   90.00
_cell.angle_beta   90.00
_cell.angle_gamma   90.00
#
_symmetry.space_group_name_H-M   'P 1'
#
loop_
_entity.id
_entity.type
_entity.pdbx_description
1 polymer ?
#
loop_
_entity_poly.entity_id
_entity_poly.type
_entity_poly.pdbx_seq_one_letter_code
_entity_poly.pdbx_strand_id
1 'polypeptide(L)'
;MVNGDVFRWKWLWPQIAAWFGIEAAPMPTETTPLEPRMAGEAATWAEISARYTLREPDLARLASAWHTDADLGRPVECVTDMTKSRLAGFTRYQATSASFFDVFERLRAERFIP
;
A
#
# COMPACT_ATOMS: atom_id res chain seq x y z
N MET A 1 -4.93 -4.86 16.75
CA MET A 1 -5.78 -3.66 16.62
C MET A 1 -5.91 -3.33 15.14
N VAL A 2 -7.03 -2.74 14.72
CA VAL A 2 -7.26 -2.24 13.35
C VAL A 2 -7.79 -0.81 13.41
N ASN A 3 -7.82 -0.14 12.26
CA ASN A 3 -8.22 1.26 12.10
C ASN A 3 -9.66 1.57 12.56
N GLY A 4 -10.54 0.56 12.53
CA GLY A 4 -11.91 0.66 13.06
C GLY A 4 -12.99 0.93 12.00
N ASP A 5 -12.61 0.97 10.72
CA ASP A 5 -13.49 0.95 9.55
C ASP A 5 -13.24 -0.27 8.65
N VAL A 6 -14.01 -0.36 7.57
CA VAL A 6 -13.86 -1.35 6.49
C VAL A 6 -13.74 -0.61 5.17
N PHE A 7 -13.00 -1.18 4.21
CA PHE A 7 -12.84 -0.61 2.87
C PHE A 7 -12.87 -1.69 1.79
N ARG A 8 -12.98 -1.26 0.53
CA ARG A 8 -12.82 -2.13 -0.64
C ARG A 8 -11.68 -1.61 -1.50
N TRP A 9 -10.81 -2.52 -1.97
CA TRP A 9 -9.72 -2.17 -2.88
C TRP A 9 -10.20 -1.49 -4.16
N LYS A 10 -11.33 -1.93 -4.75
CA LYS A 10 -11.94 -1.29 -5.92
C LYS A 10 -12.24 0.21 -5.70
N TRP A 11 -12.51 0.63 -4.47
CA TRP A 11 -12.74 2.03 -4.13
C TRP A 11 -11.46 2.77 -3.75
N LEU A 12 -10.52 2.12 -3.04
CA LEU A 12 -9.27 2.74 -2.60
C LEU A 12 -8.23 2.88 -3.72
N TRP A 13 -8.11 1.89 -4.60
CA TRP A 13 -7.14 1.85 -5.69
C TRP A 13 -7.13 3.09 -6.59
N PRO A 14 -8.28 3.60 -7.08
CA PRO A 14 -8.28 4.83 -7.88
C PRO A 14 -7.80 6.07 -7.12
N GLN A 15 -7.98 6.11 -5.81
CA GLN A 15 -7.49 7.23 -4.99
C GLN A 15 -5.97 7.16 -4.79
N ILE A 16 -5.43 5.94 -4.62
CA ILE A 16 -3.97 5.72 -4.57
C ILE A 16 -3.34 6.15 -5.90
N ALA A 17 -3.89 5.72 -7.03
CA ALA A 17 -3.40 6.10 -8.36
C ALA A 17 -3.44 7.63 -8.56
N ALA A 18 -4.56 8.28 -8.18
CA ALA A 18 -4.70 9.72 -8.25
C ALA A 18 -3.67 10.48 -7.39
N TRP A 19 -3.30 9.97 -6.20
CA TRP A 19 -2.26 10.58 -5.37
C TRP A 19 -0.88 10.55 -6.05
N PHE A 20 -0.58 9.49 -6.82
CA PHE A 20 0.62 9.41 -7.65
C PHE A 20 0.49 10.14 -9.01
N GLY A 21 -0.65 10.77 -9.29
CA GLY A 21 -0.89 11.49 -10.54
C GLY A 21 -1.05 10.59 -11.77
N ILE A 22 -1.43 9.33 -11.59
CA ILE A 22 -1.62 8.35 -12.66
C ILE A 22 -3.07 7.87 -12.75
N GLU A 23 -3.47 7.43 -13.94
CA GLU A 23 -4.78 6.81 -14.15
C GLU A 23 -4.80 5.38 -13.57
N ALA A 24 -5.86 5.04 -12.85
CA ALA A 24 -6.03 3.71 -12.31
C ALA A 24 -6.50 2.73 -13.38
N ALA A 25 -5.78 1.61 -13.51
CA ALA A 25 -6.27 0.49 -14.32
C ALA A 25 -7.61 -0.05 -13.77
N PRO A 26 -8.52 -0.54 -14.64
CA PRO A 26 -9.73 -1.21 -14.19
C PRO A 26 -9.40 -2.46 -13.38
N MET A 27 -10.33 -2.87 -12.51
CA MET A 27 -10.19 -4.12 -11.77
C MET A 27 -10.06 -5.29 -12.75
N PRO A 28 -8.99 -6.10 -12.67
CA PRO A 28 -8.77 -7.19 -13.60
C PRO A 28 -9.81 -8.29 -13.39
N THR A 29 -10.12 -9.04 -14.46
CA THR A 29 -11.01 -10.20 -14.42
C THR A 29 -10.33 -11.45 -13.85
N GLU A 30 -9.01 -11.48 -13.87
CA GLU A 30 -8.17 -12.58 -13.38
C GLU A 30 -7.15 -12.04 -12.38
N THR A 31 -6.64 -12.92 -11.51
CA THR A 31 -5.57 -12.57 -10.58
C THR A 31 -4.32 -12.18 -11.36
N THR A 32 -3.71 -11.06 -10.98
CA THR A 32 -2.49 -10.54 -11.62
C THR A 32 -1.38 -10.39 -10.58
N PRO A 33 -0.58 -11.44 -10.33
CA PRO A 33 0.46 -11.41 -9.31
C PRO A 33 1.50 -10.31 -9.57
N LEU A 34 1.90 -9.64 -8.50
CA LEU A 34 2.86 -8.54 -8.50
C LEU A 34 4.29 -9.05 -8.46
N GLU A 35 4.59 -10.13 -7.74
CA GLU A 35 5.95 -10.67 -7.60
C GLU A 35 6.67 -10.91 -8.94
N PRO A 36 6.12 -11.66 -9.91
CA PRO A 36 6.80 -11.86 -11.20
C PRO A 36 6.94 -10.57 -12.00
N ARG A 37 6.05 -9.59 -11.81
CA ARG A 37 6.12 -8.29 -12.51
C ARG A 37 7.20 -7.40 -11.94
N MET A 38 7.44 -7.47 -10.63
CA MET A 38 8.45 -6.68 -9.94
C MET A 38 9.86 -7.29 -10.00
N ALA A 39 9.99 -8.57 -10.35
CA ALA A 39 11.27 -9.29 -10.37
C ALA A 39 12.34 -8.63 -11.27
N GLY A 40 11.94 -7.91 -12.32
CA GLY A 40 12.85 -7.22 -13.25
C GLY A 40 13.11 -5.74 -12.95
N GLU A 41 12.45 -5.16 -11.95
CA GLU A 41 12.37 -3.69 -11.80
C GLU A 41 13.43 -3.08 -10.88
N ALA A 42 14.39 -3.89 -10.40
CA ALA A 42 15.46 -3.40 -9.52
C ALA A 42 16.30 -2.30 -10.19
N ALA A 43 16.64 -2.47 -11.48
CA ALA A 43 17.39 -1.47 -12.25
C ALA A 43 16.58 -0.17 -12.43
N THR A 44 15.31 -0.29 -12.82
CA THR A 44 14.38 0.84 -12.96
C THR A 44 14.28 1.63 -11.66
N TRP A 45 14.14 0.95 -10.52
CA TRP A 45 14.07 1.61 -9.21
C TRP A 45 15.38 2.30 -8.81
N ALA A 46 16.53 1.68 -9.10
CA ALA A 46 17.84 2.30 -8.84
C ALA A 46 18.01 3.60 -9.64
N GLU A 47 17.57 3.63 -10.90
CA GLU A 47 17.58 4.84 -11.74
C GLU A 47 16.66 5.94 -11.20
N ILE A 48 15.44 5.59 -10.79
CA ILE A 48 14.49 6.51 -10.14
C ILE A 48 15.10 7.06 -8.86
N SER A 49 15.67 6.19 -8.02
CA SER A 49 16.29 6.56 -6.76
C SER A 49 17.45 7.53 -6.94
N ALA A 50 18.31 7.29 -7.93
CA ALA A 50 19.39 8.21 -8.27
C ALA A 50 18.85 9.56 -8.78
N ARG A 51 17.86 9.54 -9.68
CA ARG A 51 17.26 10.75 -10.26
C ARG A 51 16.62 11.66 -9.21
N TYR A 52 15.91 11.08 -8.24
CA TYR A 52 15.20 11.82 -7.19
C TYR A 52 15.96 11.91 -5.87
N THR A 53 17.22 11.43 -5.81
CA THR A 53 18.06 11.42 -4.59
C THR A 53 17.35 10.75 -3.40
N LEU A 54 16.79 9.56 -3.65
CA LEU A 54 16.09 8.77 -2.64
C LEU A 54 17.08 8.01 -1.74
N ARG A 55 16.64 7.69 -0.52
CA ARG A 55 17.50 7.11 0.53
C ARG A 55 17.81 5.64 0.35
N GLU A 56 16.95 4.88 -0.33
CA GLU A 56 17.07 3.44 -0.45
C GLU A 56 16.95 3.02 -1.93
N PRO A 57 18.08 2.79 -2.61
CA PRO A 57 18.08 2.37 -4.01
C PRO A 57 17.81 0.86 -4.19
N ASP A 58 17.83 0.06 -3.12
CA ASP A 58 17.52 -1.37 -3.19
C ASP A 58 16.02 -1.61 -3.04
N LEU A 59 15.37 -1.97 -4.16
CA LEU A 59 13.94 -2.24 -4.20
C LEU A 59 13.52 -3.37 -3.25
N ALA A 60 14.36 -4.39 -3.05
CA ALA A 60 14.04 -5.53 -2.20
C ALA A 60 14.04 -5.17 -0.70
N ARG A 61 14.72 -4.08 -0.32
CA ARG A 61 14.70 -3.53 1.05
C ARG A 61 13.48 -2.64 1.30
N LEU A 62 12.85 -2.12 0.25
CA LEU A 62 11.66 -1.28 0.33
C LEU A 62 10.36 -2.05 0.24
N ALA A 63 10.29 -3.00 -0.70
CA ALA A 63 9.04 -3.64 -1.06
C ALA A 63 9.23 -5.15 -1.24
N SER A 64 8.30 -5.90 -0.67
CA SER A 64 8.18 -7.34 -0.81
C SER A 64 6.92 -7.67 -1.60
N ALA A 65 7.05 -7.81 -2.92
CA ALA A 65 5.91 -7.99 -3.82
C ALA A 65 5.06 -9.22 -3.49
N TRP A 66 5.68 -10.31 -3.03
CA TRP A 66 4.98 -11.52 -2.59
C TRP A 66 4.00 -11.29 -1.43
N HIS A 67 4.31 -10.35 -0.51
CA HIS A 67 3.40 -10.03 0.59
C HIS A 67 2.12 -9.37 0.07
N THR A 68 2.23 -8.49 -0.95
CA THR A 68 1.06 -7.90 -1.61
C THR A 68 0.21 -8.97 -2.30
N ASP A 69 0.84 -9.95 -2.95
CA ASP A 69 0.12 -11.08 -3.56
C ASP A 69 -0.60 -11.94 -2.52
N ALA A 70 0.05 -12.20 -1.38
CA ALA A 70 -0.55 -12.93 -0.27
C ALA A 70 -1.76 -12.21 0.34
N ASP A 71 -1.76 -10.86 0.35
CA ASP A 71 -2.86 -10.07 0.91
C ASP A 71 -3.99 -9.80 -0.09
N LEU A 72 -3.68 -9.44 -1.34
CA LEU A 72 -4.69 -9.19 -2.38
C LEU A 72 -5.27 -10.47 -2.97
N GLY A 73 -4.53 -11.58 -2.89
CA GLY A 73 -4.95 -12.90 -3.39
C GLY A 73 -5.83 -13.71 -2.44
N ARG A 74 -6.18 -13.19 -1.26
CA ARG A 74 -7.00 -13.93 -0.29
C ARG A 74 -8.41 -14.16 -0.88
N PRO A 75 -8.94 -15.40 -0.87
CA PRO A 75 -10.29 -15.69 -1.36
C PRO A 75 -11.39 -15.32 -0.36
N VAL A 76 -11.04 -14.69 0.76
CA VAL A 76 -11.94 -14.38 1.88
C VAL A 76 -11.65 -12.99 2.44
N GLU A 77 -12.68 -12.32 2.93
CA GLU A 77 -12.53 -11.07 3.66
C GLU A 77 -11.97 -11.29 5.07
N CYS A 78 -10.95 -10.52 5.42
CA CYS A 78 -10.37 -10.50 6.76
C CYS A 78 -10.86 -9.27 7.51
N VAL A 79 -11.83 -9.46 8.42
CA VAL A 79 -12.36 -8.39 9.28
C VAL A 79 -11.99 -8.67 10.73
N THR A 80 -11.50 -7.67 11.45
CA THR A 80 -11.14 -7.78 12.88
C THR A 80 -12.05 -6.91 13.72
N ASP A 81 -12.58 -7.48 14.80
CA ASP A 81 -13.41 -6.75 15.76
C ASP A 81 -12.57 -5.93 16.74
N MET A 82 -12.97 -4.67 16.96
CA MET A 82 -12.36 -3.75 17.93
C MET A 82 -13.15 -3.63 19.23
N THR A 83 -14.25 -4.39 19.41
CA THR A 83 -15.13 -4.30 20.58
C THR A 83 -14.37 -4.48 21.89
N LYS A 84 -13.52 -5.50 22.00
CA LYS A 84 -12.71 -5.71 23.22
C LYS A 84 -11.85 -4.49 23.58
N SER A 85 -11.17 -3.91 22.59
CA SER A 85 -10.33 -2.72 22.79
C SER A 85 -11.17 -1.51 23.21
N ARG A 86 -12.34 -1.32 22.56
CA ARG A 86 -13.27 -0.22 22.86
C ARG A 86 -13.85 -0.32 24.26
N LEU A 87 -14.28 -1.51 24.67
CA LEU A 87 -14.77 -1.77 26.04
C LEU A 87 -13.67 -1.56 27.09
N ALA A 88 -12.40 -1.80 26.74
CA ALA A 88 -11.25 -1.51 27.58
C ALA A 88 -10.82 -0.02 27.56
N GLY A 89 -11.59 0.87 26.90
CA GLY A 89 -11.36 2.32 26.86
C GLY A 89 -10.52 2.82 25.68
N PHE A 90 -10.07 1.95 24.77
CA PHE A 90 -9.36 2.39 23.56
C PHE A 90 -10.35 2.81 22.46
N THR A 91 -10.50 4.11 22.26
CA THR A 91 -11.48 4.71 21.33
C THR A 91 -10.86 5.40 20.11
N ARG A 92 -9.53 5.28 19.91
CA ARG A 92 -8.87 5.90 18.74
C ARG A 92 -9.35 5.23 17.44
N TYR A 93 -9.41 6.06 16.40
CA TYR A 93 -9.85 5.73 15.06
C TYR A 93 -8.93 6.44 14.06
N GLN A 94 -8.68 5.81 12.93
CA GLN A 94 -8.06 6.44 11.77
C GLN A 94 -8.80 5.96 10.53
N ALA A 95 -9.19 6.86 9.64
CA ALA A 95 -9.79 6.45 8.37
C ALA A 95 -8.74 5.71 7.54
N THR A 96 -9.07 4.51 7.04
CA THR A 96 -8.06 3.69 6.35
C THR A 96 -7.49 4.40 5.13
N SER A 97 -8.30 5.09 4.32
CA SER A 97 -7.80 5.87 3.18
C SER A 97 -6.80 6.95 3.61
N ALA A 98 -7.12 7.72 4.66
CA ALA A 98 -6.21 8.72 5.20
C ALA A 98 -4.89 8.11 5.68
N SER A 99 -4.93 6.93 6.32
CA SER A 99 -3.71 6.25 6.79
C SER A 99 -2.73 5.90 5.67
N PHE A 100 -3.21 5.57 4.47
CA PHE A 100 -2.34 5.36 3.30
C PHE A 100 -1.65 6.67 2.89
N PHE A 101 -2.40 7.77 2.77
CA PHE A 101 -1.84 9.06 2.38
C PHE A 101 -0.88 9.62 3.43
N ASP A 102 -1.18 9.46 4.72
CA ASP A 102 -0.27 9.85 5.80
C ASP A 102 1.08 9.13 5.68
N VAL A 103 1.06 7.83 5.37
CA VAL A 103 2.30 7.05 5.14
C VAL A 103 3.00 7.51 3.87
N PHE A 104 2.28 7.80 2.79
CA PHE A 104 2.90 8.28 1.55
C PHE A 104 3.57 9.65 1.71
N GLU A 105 2.89 10.60 2.36
CA GLU A 105 3.46 11.91 2.70
C GLU A 105 4.71 11.76 3.56
N ARG A 106 4.67 10.88 4.56
CA ARG A 106 5.83 10.58 5.39
C ARG A 106 6.98 9.97 4.57
N LEU A 107 6.71 8.98 3.72
CA LEU A 107 7.74 8.34 2.88
C LEU A 107 8.35 9.34 1.90
N ARG A 108 7.56 10.27 1.34
CA ARG A 108 8.06 11.36 0.49
C ARG A 108 8.91 12.34 1.29
N ALA A 109 8.45 12.81 2.45
CA ALA A 109 9.21 13.70 3.32
C ALA A 109 10.54 13.08 3.78
N GLU A 110 10.53 11.76 4.02
CA GLU A 110 11.72 10.98 4.35
C GLU A 110 12.55 10.58 3.12
N ARG A 111 12.15 10.93 1.90
CA ARG A 111 12.84 10.60 0.63
C ARG A 111 13.00 9.09 0.36
N PHE A 112 12.01 8.28 0.72
CA PHE A 112 11.92 6.87 0.32
C PHE A 112 11.15 6.68 -0.99
N ILE A 113 10.24 7.61 -1.31
CA ILE A 113 9.58 7.71 -2.61
C ILE A 113 9.70 9.16 -3.13
N PRO A 114 9.57 9.40 -4.44
CA PRO A 114 9.56 10.75 -5.00
C PRO A 114 8.41 11.65 -4.52
#